data_AF-A0A5K9QVX8-F1
#
_entry.id   AF-A0A5K9QVX8-F1
#
_cell.length_a   1.000
_cell.length_b   1.000
_cell.length_c   1.000
_cell.angle_alpha   90.00
_cell.angle_beta   90.00
_cell.angle_gamma   90.00
#
_symmetry.space_group_name_H-M   'P 1'
#
loop_
_entity.id
_entity.type
_entity.pdbx_description
1 polymer ?
#
loop_
_entity_poly.entity_id
_entity_poly.type
_entity_poly.pdbx_seq_one_letter_code
_entity_poly.pdbx_strand_id
1 'polypeptide(L)'
;MNLVALLKYMQENYGEQRTNYPMAGNEVAKKFKQGVKTAFETTLLGEDYEISASIGTGGWANVPWIAVHDKEISTSVQEGVNLVYLFTNDYQGVYLSLNQGYTYVNKKYKNTKLTLGKIARFWQGNLSTLTSENGFTIDPINLGREESRYTNLVKGYESCNIYSKYYDIKDLEETDNDLLSQDLLQMLTVFKELKGHLMLDDKKGIEATIDFIINNGTFNELSEKAKSEKIFEIEKKRKLVLGKEETHSRNSVVKEEKAPYITKRDYAKEAIRNTEKGLQGEYLVINYERERLMKNTITKSYADKITHVSESGDGHGYDIISYDINPDASNEVIEIYIEVKTTTGNRDAPFYLSDNELNVARIKGELYKIYRVYDYNTAPKLKIIDNLFDETLEIKPINYIVKGVNQNDKHTKNQLPKNTL
;
A
#
# COMPACT_ATOMS: atom_id res chain seq x y z
N MET A 1 28.71 3.02 -24.10
CA MET A 1 29.65 2.36 -23.15
C MET A 1 28.78 1.56 -22.22
N ASN A 2 29.04 0.27 -22.05
CA ASN A 2 28.27 -0.58 -21.13
C ASN A 2 28.63 -0.27 -19.67
N LEU A 3 27.95 -0.89 -18.70
CA LEU A 3 28.14 -0.58 -17.28
C LEU A 3 29.53 -0.98 -16.79
N VAL A 4 30.04 -2.15 -17.16
CA VAL A 4 31.40 -2.58 -16.75
C VAL A 4 32.46 -1.58 -17.23
N ALA A 5 32.42 -1.19 -18.50
CA ALA A 5 33.36 -0.22 -19.04
C ALA A 5 33.26 1.16 -18.35
N LEU A 6 32.06 1.57 -17.94
CA LEU A 6 31.86 2.80 -17.16
C LEU A 6 32.46 2.71 -15.76
N LEU A 7 32.30 1.58 -15.08
CA LEU A 7 32.88 1.33 -13.75
C LEU A 7 34.41 1.33 -13.81
N LYS A 8 35.00 0.61 -14.77
CA LYS A 8 36.47 0.61 -15.00
C LYS A 8 36.99 2.00 -15.34
N TYR A 9 36.28 2.74 -16.21
CA TYR A 9 36.65 4.12 -16.53
C TYR A 9 36.72 5.02 -15.28
N MET A 10 35.80 4.85 -14.33
CA MET A 10 35.83 5.57 -13.06
C MET A 10 36.98 5.13 -12.15
N GLN A 11 37.25 3.83 -12.03
CA GLN A 11 38.37 3.30 -11.26
C GLN A 11 39.72 3.87 -11.74
N GLU A 12 39.93 3.91 -13.05
CA GLU A 12 41.18 4.36 -13.67
C GLU A 12 41.41 5.87 -13.56
N ASN A 13 40.34 6.66 -13.65
CA ASN A 13 40.48 8.10 -13.89
C ASN A 13 40.03 8.98 -12.72
N TYR A 14 39.05 8.56 -11.92
CA TYR A 14 38.38 9.47 -10.98
C TYR A 14 39.30 9.96 -9.86
N GLY A 15 40.11 9.08 -9.28
CA GLY A 15 40.98 9.37 -8.13
C GLY A 15 42.05 10.43 -8.43
N GLU A 16 42.70 10.30 -9.58
CA GLU A 16 43.71 11.26 -10.06
C GLU A 16 43.05 12.61 -10.38
N GLN A 17 41.92 12.58 -11.08
CA GLN A 17 41.24 13.79 -11.53
C GLN A 17 40.68 14.63 -10.39
N ARG A 18 40.05 13.99 -9.39
CA ARG A 18 39.52 14.71 -8.22
C ARG A 18 40.59 15.39 -7.38
N THR A 19 41.81 14.86 -7.41
CA THR A 19 42.92 15.31 -6.56
C THR A 19 43.63 16.48 -7.21
N ASN A 20 43.80 16.43 -8.53
CA ASN A 20 44.65 17.36 -9.26
C ASN A 20 43.89 18.45 -10.03
N TYR A 21 42.59 18.27 -10.30
CA TYR A 21 41.85 19.15 -11.20
C TYR A 21 40.48 19.57 -10.65
N PRO A 22 40.00 20.79 -10.96
CA PRO A 22 38.65 21.21 -10.59
C PRO A 22 37.59 20.38 -11.33
N MET A 23 36.44 20.15 -10.69
CA MET A 23 35.33 19.41 -11.30
C MET A 23 34.68 20.18 -12.46
N ALA A 24 34.64 21.50 -12.39
CA ALA A 24 34.01 22.34 -13.40
C ALA A 24 34.73 22.19 -14.75
N GLY A 25 34.00 21.75 -15.77
CA GLY A 25 34.53 21.55 -17.11
C GLY A 25 35.38 20.29 -17.31
N ASN A 26 35.60 19.47 -16.28
CA ASN A 26 36.45 18.28 -16.36
C ASN A 26 35.88 17.21 -17.32
N GLU A 27 36.74 16.62 -18.15
CA GLU A 27 36.32 15.64 -19.16
C GLU A 27 35.88 14.30 -18.57
N VAL A 28 36.50 13.85 -17.47
CA VAL A 28 36.10 12.61 -16.78
C VAL A 28 34.71 12.77 -16.17
N ALA A 29 34.45 13.93 -15.59
CA ALA A 29 33.13 14.29 -15.09
C ALA A 29 32.05 14.27 -16.20
N LYS A 30 32.34 14.84 -17.37
CA LYS A 30 31.43 14.83 -18.53
C LYS A 30 31.21 13.43 -19.08
N LYS A 31 32.31 12.69 -19.30
CA LYS A 31 32.28 11.35 -19.89
C LYS A 31 31.56 10.35 -18.98
N PHE A 32 31.71 10.45 -17.66
CA PHE A 32 30.91 9.67 -16.72
C PHE A 32 29.41 9.95 -16.88
N LYS A 33 29.00 11.23 -16.82
CA LYS A 33 27.58 11.62 -16.99
C LYS A 33 27.00 11.20 -18.33
N GLN A 34 27.79 11.24 -19.41
CA GLN A 34 27.37 10.77 -20.72
C GLN A 34 27.30 9.24 -20.78
N GLY A 35 28.28 8.54 -20.20
CA GLY A 35 28.34 7.08 -20.16
C GLY A 35 27.14 6.47 -19.45
N VAL A 36 26.72 7.06 -18.32
CA VAL A 36 25.52 6.63 -17.56
C VAL A 36 24.26 6.56 -18.44
N LYS A 37 24.09 7.49 -19.39
CA LYS A 37 22.92 7.50 -20.30
C LYS A 37 22.85 6.29 -21.23
N THR A 38 23.97 5.58 -21.41
CA THR A 38 24.07 4.43 -22.32
C THR A 38 24.48 3.14 -21.62
N ALA A 39 24.82 3.20 -20.33
CA ALA A 39 25.37 2.07 -19.58
C ALA A 39 24.29 1.05 -19.17
N PHE A 40 23.04 1.47 -19.15
CA PHE A 40 21.90 0.65 -18.76
C PHE A 40 20.99 0.46 -19.95
N GLU A 41 20.48 -0.76 -20.10
CA GLU A 41 19.46 -1.08 -21.09
C GLU A 41 18.13 -0.51 -20.62
N THR A 42 17.73 0.64 -21.17
CA THR A 42 16.46 1.30 -20.78
C THR A 42 15.23 0.46 -21.12
N THR A 43 15.33 -0.42 -22.12
CA THR A 43 14.30 -1.43 -22.44
C THR A 43 14.07 -2.42 -21.31
N LEU A 44 15.09 -2.70 -20.50
CA LEU A 44 15.01 -3.64 -19.38
C LEU A 44 14.26 -3.05 -18.19
N LEU A 45 14.42 -1.75 -17.96
CA LEU A 45 13.81 -1.04 -16.83
C LEU A 45 12.38 -0.58 -17.15
N GLY A 46 12.07 -0.28 -18.42
CA GLY A 46 10.79 0.29 -18.81
C GLY A 46 10.72 1.81 -18.54
N GLU A 47 9.54 2.40 -18.74
CA GLU A 47 9.34 3.85 -18.63
C GLU A 47 9.16 4.33 -17.18
N ASP A 48 8.97 3.43 -16.24
CA ASP A 48 8.70 3.75 -14.83
C ASP A 48 9.96 4.18 -14.06
N TYR A 49 11.14 3.92 -14.63
CA TYR A 49 12.42 4.23 -13.99
C TYR A 49 13.19 5.34 -14.70
N GLU A 50 13.96 6.09 -13.92
CA GLU A 50 14.89 7.12 -14.39
C GLU A 50 16.28 6.87 -13.81
N ILE A 51 17.31 7.08 -14.62
CA ILE A 51 18.70 6.92 -14.18
C ILE A 51 19.32 8.29 -14.00
N SER A 52 19.89 8.53 -12.82
CA SER A 52 20.72 9.70 -12.57
C SER A 52 22.03 9.31 -11.93
N ALA A 53 23.01 10.21 -11.99
CA ALA A 53 24.30 9.97 -11.38
C ALA A 53 24.88 11.26 -10.84
N SER A 54 25.68 11.15 -9.79
CA SER A 54 26.39 12.29 -9.22
C SER A 54 27.83 11.95 -8.93
N ILE A 55 28.66 12.94 -9.22
CA ILE A 55 30.07 13.04 -8.86
C ILE A 55 30.29 14.24 -7.94
N GLY A 56 29.22 14.75 -7.33
CA GLY A 56 29.22 15.91 -6.43
C GLY A 56 28.61 17.17 -7.05
N THR A 57 28.27 18.12 -6.17
CA THR A 57 27.66 19.42 -6.51
C THR A 57 28.60 20.52 -6.01
N GLY A 58 29.12 21.35 -6.92
CA GLY A 58 30.12 22.38 -6.62
C GLY A 58 31.56 21.86 -6.46
N GLY A 59 31.75 20.61 -6.02
CA GLY A 59 33.04 19.92 -5.97
C GLY A 59 32.90 18.41 -6.07
N TRP A 60 34.03 17.70 -6.18
CA TRP A 60 34.07 16.24 -6.34
C TRP A 60 33.50 15.52 -5.12
N ALA A 61 32.64 14.53 -5.35
CA ALA A 61 32.13 13.64 -4.32
C ALA A 61 33.21 12.66 -3.84
N ASN A 62 33.21 12.38 -2.54
CA ASN A 62 34.02 11.29 -1.97
C ASN A 62 33.51 9.91 -2.39
N VAL A 63 32.20 9.78 -2.58
CA VAL A 63 31.51 8.57 -3.04
C VAL A 63 30.64 8.99 -4.23
N PRO A 64 31.15 8.89 -5.47
CA PRO A 64 30.32 8.96 -6.67
C PRO A 64 29.23 7.90 -6.63
N TRP A 65 28.13 8.15 -7.34
CA TRP A 65 27.05 7.18 -7.41
C TRP A 65 26.25 7.26 -8.71
N ILE A 66 25.59 6.15 -9.02
CA ILE A 66 24.56 6.03 -10.07
C ILE A 66 23.31 5.49 -9.40
N ALA A 67 22.17 6.15 -9.58
CA ALA A 67 20.91 5.75 -8.98
C ALA A 67 19.87 5.42 -10.05
N VAL A 68 19.10 4.37 -9.80
CA VAL A 68 17.94 3.94 -10.56
C VAL A 68 16.70 4.31 -9.74
N HIS A 69 16.00 5.34 -10.18
CA HIS A 69 14.86 5.96 -9.52
C HIS A 69 13.57 5.36 -10.04
N ASP A 70 12.66 5.00 -9.14
CA ASP A 70 11.27 4.74 -9.49
C ASP A 70 10.52 6.08 -9.48
N LYS A 71 9.94 6.47 -10.62
CA LYS A 71 9.31 7.78 -10.80
C LYS A 71 8.11 8.01 -9.90
N GLU A 72 7.47 6.94 -9.40
CA GLU A 72 6.36 7.06 -8.46
C GLU A 72 6.89 7.38 -7.06
N ILE A 73 7.88 6.62 -6.56
CA ILE A 73 8.44 6.81 -5.21
C ILE A 73 9.21 8.13 -5.08
N SER A 74 10.27 8.29 -5.88
CA SER A 74 11.14 9.46 -5.82
C SER A 74 12.14 9.45 -6.97
N THR A 75 12.41 10.63 -7.50
CA THR A 75 13.54 10.90 -8.40
C THR A 75 14.77 11.45 -7.67
N SER A 76 14.79 11.41 -6.33
CA SER A 76 15.86 11.95 -5.49
C SER A 76 16.41 10.92 -4.52
N VAL A 77 17.75 10.72 -4.53
CA VAL A 77 18.47 9.84 -3.59
C VAL A 77 18.39 10.28 -2.12
N GLN A 78 17.89 11.49 -1.86
CA GLN A 78 17.79 12.05 -0.52
C GLN A 78 16.49 11.66 0.20
N GLU A 79 15.52 11.15 -0.57
CA GLU A 79 14.16 10.85 -0.16
C GLU A 79 13.82 9.43 -0.65
N GLY A 80 12.80 8.81 -0.06
CA GLY A 80 12.33 7.50 -0.55
C GLY A 80 13.28 6.32 -0.31
N VAL A 81 13.06 5.28 -1.11
CA VAL A 81 13.89 4.08 -1.18
C VAL A 81 14.53 4.06 -2.56
N ASN A 82 15.84 3.80 -2.61
CA ASN A 82 16.69 4.05 -3.76
C ASN A 82 17.49 2.82 -4.13
N LEU A 83 17.57 2.53 -5.42
CA LEU A 83 18.53 1.58 -5.97
C LEU A 83 19.76 2.36 -6.42
N VAL A 84 20.91 2.10 -5.80
CA VAL A 84 22.09 2.93 -6.02
C VAL A 84 23.36 2.10 -6.11
N TYR A 85 24.14 2.36 -7.17
CA TYR A 85 25.53 1.98 -7.29
C TYR A 85 26.37 3.01 -6.53
N LEU A 86 26.95 2.63 -5.39
CA LEU A 86 27.80 3.47 -4.54
C LEU A 86 29.25 3.05 -4.71
N PHE A 87 30.09 3.95 -5.26
CA PHE A 87 31.52 3.70 -5.33
C PHE A 87 32.16 3.78 -3.94
N THR A 88 33.10 2.89 -3.66
CA THR A 88 33.99 3.06 -2.50
C THR A 88 34.81 4.34 -2.68
N ASN A 89 35.22 4.96 -1.58
CA ASN A 89 35.90 6.26 -1.66
C ASN A 89 37.37 6.16 -2.13
N ASP A 90 37.89 4.95 -2.38
CA ASP A 90 39.13 4.66 -3.11
C ASP A 90 38.89 4.31 -4.59
N TYR A 91 37.62 4.26 -5.01
CA TYR A 91 37.14 3.97 -6.37
C TYR A 91 37.53 2.59 -6.90
N GLN A 92 37.96 1.67 -6.02
CA GLN A 92 38.32 0.30 -6.41
C GLN A 92 37.11 -0.64 -6.40
N GLY A 93 36.02 -0.26 -5.74
CA GLY A 93 34.83 -1.07 -5.62
C GLY A 93 33.55 -0.30 -5.84
N VAL A 94 32.47 -1.03 -6.09
CA VAL A 94 31.12 -0.48 -6.16
C VAL A 94 30.14 -1.42 -5.47
N TYR A 95 29.19 -0.85 -4.74
CA TYR A 95 28.06 -1.59 -4.17
C TYR A 95 26.81 -1.31 -4.99
N LEU A 96 26.10 -2.34 -5.45
CA LEU A 96 24.68 -2.21 -5.79
C LEU A 96 23.88 -2.31 -4.50
N SER A 97 23.21 -1.24 -4.10
CA SER A 97 22.63 -1.08 -2.76
C SER A 97 21.17 -0.63 -2.84
N LEU A 98 20.31 -1.30 -2.08
CA LEU A 98 18.98 -0.81 -1.72
C LEU A 98 19.14 0.11 -0.50
N ASN A 99 19.07 1.42 -0.73
CA ASN A 99 19.24 2.44 0.28
C ASN A 99 17.93 3.12 0.64
N GLN A 100 17.77 3.49 1.90
CA GLN A 100 16.66 4.35 2.37
C GLN A 100 17.07 5.82 2.48
N GLY A 101 16.08 6.70 2.43
CA GLY A 101 16.27 8.15 2.48
C GLY A 101 16.76 8.65 3.84
N TYR A 102 17.85 9.40 3.83
CA TYR A 102 18.48 9.97 5.03
C TYR A 102 17.74 11.20 5.58
N THR A 103 17.18 12.04 4.70
CA THR A 103 16.82 13.44 5.00
C THR A 103 15.72 13.55 6.04
N TYR A 104 14.62 12.81 5.85
CA TYR A 104 13.49 12.82 6.76
C TYR A 104 13.91 12.34 8.15
N VAL A 105 14.62 11.21 8.19
CA VAL A 105 15.07 10.60 9.43
C VAL A 105 15.98 11.54 10.22
N ASN A 106 16.94 12.17 9.54
CA ASN A 106 17.88 13.10 10.15
C ASN A 106 17.23 14.38 10.67
N LYS A 107 16.15 14.85 10.02
CA LYS A 107 15.42 16.05 10.46
C LYS A 107 14.50 15.75 11.64
N LYS A 108 13.87 14.58 11.67
CA LYS A 108 12.81 14.24 12.63
C LYS A 108 13.33 13.54 13.89
N TYR A 109 14.31 12.64 13.76
CA TYR A 109 14.74 11.77 14.85
C TYR A 109 16.13 12.15 15.37
N LYS A 110 16.28 12.15 16.71
CA LYS A 110 17.53 12.56 17.37
C LYS A 110 18.75 11.71 17.03
N ASN A 111 18.56 10.40 16.86
CA ASN A 111 19.64 9.46 16.55
C ASN A 111 19.41 8.83 15.17
N THR A 112 19.89 9.52 14.14
CA THR A 112 19.70 9.14 12.73
C THR A 112 20.19 7.73 12.44
N LYS A 113 21.43 7.39 12.85
CA LYS A 113 22.04 6.07 12.59
C LYS A 113 21.25 4.93 13.22
N LEU A 114 20.86 5.08 14.49
CA LEU A 114 20.05 4.07 15.18
C LEU A 114 18.68 3.89 14.51
N THR A 115 18.07 5.00 14.09
CA THR A 115 16.74 5.00 13.46
C THR A 115 16.77 4.33 12.10
N LEU A 116 17.74 4.68 11.24
CA LEU A 116 17.96 4.00 9.95
C LEU A 116 18.23 2.50 10.15
N GLY A 117 19.05 2.13 11.14
CA GLY A 117 19.32 0.74 11.47
C GLY A 117 18.10 -0.03 12.00
N LYS A 118 17.11 0.65 12.59
CA LYS A 118 15.81 0.02 12.95
C LYS A 118 14.98 -0.25 11.71
N ILE A 119 14.87 0.73 10.81
CA ILE A 119 14.10 0.61 9.57
C ILE A 119 14.71 -0.46 8.65
N ALA A 120 16.05 -0.49 8.53
CA ALA A 120 16.75 -1.52 7.77
C ALA A 120 16.42 -2.93 8.29
N ARG A 121 16.54 -3.16 9.60
CA ARG A 121 16.20 -4.44 10.22
C ARG A 121 14.73 -4.83 10.07
N PHE A 122 13.83 -3.86 10.08
CA PHE A 122 12.42 -4.10 9.80
C PHE A 122 12.24 -4.68 8.40
N TRP A 123 12.82 -4.05 7.37
CA TRP A 123 12.73 -4.59 6.00
C TRP A 123 13.47 -5.92 5.84
N GLN A 124 14.69 -6.02 6.37
CA GLN A 124 15.51 -7.24 6.31
C GLN A 124 14.83 -8.46 6.92
N GLY A 125 14.03 -8.27 7.98
CA GLY A 125 13.32 -9.36 8.65
C GLY A 125 11.97 -9.75 8.03
N ASN A 126 11.46 -8.99 7.06
CA ASN A 126 10.09 -9.17 6.55
C ASN A 126 9.99 -9.33 5.02
N LEU A 127 10.98 -8.87 4.24
CA LEU A 127 10.97 -9.06 2.79
C LEU A 127 11.41 -10.48 2.43
N SER A 128 10.52 -11.21 1.76
CA SER A 128 10.70 -12.62 1.41
C SER A 128 11.62 -12.84 0.21
N THR A 129 11.78 -11.81 -0.64
CA THR A 129 12.65 -11.87 -1.83
C THR A 129 14.12 -11.56 -1.52
N LEU A 130 14.45 -11.22 -0.27
CA LEU A 130 15.84 -11.10 0.16
C LEU A 130 16.50 -12.47 0.19
N THR A 131 17.61 -12.61 -0.51
CA THR A 131 18.38 -13.86 -0.58
C THR A 131 19.82 -13.60 -0.16
N SER A 132 20.48 -14.58 0.46
CA SER A 132 21.94 -14.51 0.68
C SER A 132 22.74 -15.20 -0.44
N GLU A 133 22.11 -15.39 -1.59
CA GLU A 133 22.70 -16.03 -2.77
C GLU A 133 23.38 -15.00 -3.69
N ASN A 134 24.26 -15.48 -4.57
CA ASN A 134 24.93 -14.67 -5.58
C ASN A 134 25.68 -13.43 -5.05
N GLY A 135 26.14 -13.46 -3.79
CA GLY A 135 26.93 -12.39 -3.19
C GLY A 135 26.11 -11.20 -2.66
N PHE A 136 24.78 -11.30 -2.66
CA PHE A 136 23.95 -10.34 -1.95
C PHE A 136 23.94 -10.58 -0.44
N THR A 137 23.85 -9.50 0.33
CA THR A 137 23.88 -9.55 1.79
C THR A 137 23.13 -8.37 2.43
N ILE A 138 22.70 -8.58 3.67
CA ILE A 138 22.16 -7.55 4.58
C ILE A 138 23.24 -6.94 5.48
N ASP A 139 24.49 -7.39 5.34
CA ASP A 139 25.61 -6.90 6.13
C ASP A 139 25.88 -5.40 5.88
N PRO A 140 26.46 -4.68 6.86
CA PRO A 140 26.88 -3.30 6.67
C PRO A 140 27.85 -3.15 5.49
N ILE A 141 27.63 -2.15 4.64
CA ILE A 141 28.57 -1.79 3.57
C ILE A 141 29.74 -0.96 4.11
N ASN A 142 30.90 -1.06 3.45
CA ASN A 142 32.10 -0.27 3.77
C ASN A 142 32.54 0.55 2.56
N LEU A 143 32.16 1.83 2.55
CA LEU A 143 32.53 2.81 1.54
C LEU A 143 33.83 3.55 1.91
N GLY A 144 34.18 3.61 3.19
CA GLY A 144 35.31 4.36 3.74
C GLY A 144 36.66 3.63 3.71
N ARG A 145 37.18 3.32 2.52
CA ARG A 145 38.47 2.61 2.33
C ARG A 145 39.71 3.49 2.35
N GLU A 146 39.53 4.79 2.10
CA GLU A 146 40.54 5.84 2.22
C GLU A 146 40.18 6.77 3.39
N GLU A 147 41.01 6.80 4.42
CA GLU A 147 40.73 7.52 5.68
C GLU A 147 40.60 9.03 5.45
N SER A 148 41.46 9.60 4.60
CA SER A 148 41.44 11.03 4.25
C SER A 148 40.13 11.49 3.60
N ARG A 149 39.32 10.54 3.09
CA ARG A 149 38.03 10.79 2.41
C ARG A 149 36.83 10.27 3.21
N TYR A 150 37.01 9.73 4.41
CA TYR A 150 35.95 9.10 5.19
C TYR A 150 35.17 10.12 6.05
N THR A 151 34.21 10.81 5.43
CA THR A 151 33.44 11.88 6.07
C THR A 151 32.14 11.37 6.71
N ASN A 152 31.48 12.23 7.49
CA ASN A 152 30.14 11.94 8.04
C ASN A 152 29.10 11.66 6.95
N LEU A 153 29.25 12.23 5.75
CA LEU A 153 28.38 11.92 4.62
C LEU A 153 28.56 10.48 4.14
N VAL A 154 29.80 9.98 4.08
CA VAL A 154 30.10 8.58 3.74
C VAL A 154 29.46 7.64 4.76
N LYS A 155 29.64 7.91 6.05
CA LYS A 155 28.99 7.18 7.15
C LYS A 155 27.46 7.20 7.06
N GLY A 156 26.92 8.33 6.58
CA GLY A 156 25.48 8.49 6.30
C GLY A 156 25.00 7.52 5.25
N TYR A 157 25.69 7.42 4.11
CA TYR A 157 25.37 6.46 3.05
C TYR A 157 25.46 5.02 3.52
N GLU A 158 26.50 4.65 4.27
CA GLU A 158 26.64 3.32 4.87
C GLU A 158 25.46 2.98 5.79
N SER A 159 25.02 3.96 6.59
CA SER A 159 23.89 3.78 7.53
C SER A 159 22.53 3.64 6.84
N CYS A 160 22.44 3.97 5.56
CA CYS A 160 21.21 3.86 4.77
C CYS A 160 21.04 2.50 4.09
N ASN A 161 22.04 1.62 4.13
CA ASN A 161 21.97 0.31 3.49
C ASN A 161 20.89 -0.58 4.12
N ILE A 162 20.07 -1.20 3.28
CA ILE A 162 19.14 -2.28 3.65
C ILE A 162 19.67 -3.62 3.14
N TYR A 163 20.11 -3.68 1.89
CA TYR A 163 20.52 -4.91 1.20
C TYR A 163 21.41 -4.54 0.03
N SER A 164 22.51 -5.27 -0.16
CA SER A 164 23.51 -4.90 -1.16
C SER A 164 24.29 -6.08 -1.71
N LYS A 165 24.97 -5.83 -2.83
CA LYS A 165 26.01 -6.70 -3.40
C LYS A 165 27.24 -5.85 -3.72
N TYR A 166 28.41 -6.37 -3.39
CA TYR A 166 29.70 -5.72 -3.63
C TYR A 166 30.38 -6.27 -4.89
N TYR A 167 30.99 -5.38 -5.67
CA TYR A 167 31.85 -5.71 -6.80
C TYR A 167 33.22 -5.06 -6.62
N ASP A 168 34.27 -5.87 -6.72
CA ASP A 168 35.63 -5.36 -6.95
C ASP A 168 35.76 -5.06 -8.44
N ILE A 169 36.00 -3.80 -8.80
CA ILE A 169 35.96 -3.35 -10.20
C ILE A 169 37.10 -3.97 -11.00
N LYS A 170 38.21 -4.33 -10.33
CA LYS A 170 39.34 -4.99 -10.99
C LYS A 170 38.97 -6.37 -11.53
N ASP A 171 38.03 -7.06 -10.86
CA ASP A 171 37.64 -8.44 -11.14
C ASP A 171 36.53 -8.54 -12.19
N LEU A 172 35.91 -7.40 -12.56
CA LEU A 172 34.87 -7.36 -13.59
C LEU A 172 35.48 -7.46 -14.98
N GLU A 173 34.92 -8.32 -15.83
CA GLU A 173 35.24 -8.43 -17.26
C GLU A 173 34.10 -7.86 -18.12
N GLU A 174 34.36 -7.47 -19.36
CA GLU A 174 33.30 -6.89 -20.23
C GLU A 174 32.08 -7.83 -20.40
N THR A 175 32.31 -9.15 -20.32
CA THR A 175 31.27 -10.18 -20.37
C THR A 175 30.34 -10.19 -19.15
N ASP A 176 30.74 -9.57 -18.04
CA ASP A 176 29.93 -9.52 -16.81
C ASP A 176 28.81 -8.48 -16.87
N ASN A 177 28.70 -7.72 -17.96
CA ASN A 177 27.63 -6.74 -18.10
C ASN A 177 26.22 -7.37 -18.01
N ASP A 178 26.05 -8.59 -18.53
CA ASP A 178 24.80 -9.34 -18.42
C ASP A 178 24.51 -9.77 -16.98
N LEU A 179 25.56 -10.14 -16.23
CA LEU A 179 25.46 -10.46 -14.80
C LEU A 179 25.01 -9.24 -13.99
N LEU A 180 25.62 -8.07 -14.23
CA LEU A 180 25.24 -6.82 -13.55
C LEU A 180 23.79 -6.43 -13.85
N SER A 181 23.31 -6.67 -15.06
CA SER A 181 21.90 -6.48 -15.43
C SER A 181 20.97 -7.46 -14.70
N GLN A 182 21.35 -8.72 -14.57
CA GLN A 182 20.59 -9.72 -13.81
C GLN A 182 20.54 -9.37 -12.30
N ASP A 183 21.66 -8.94 -11.75
CA ASP A 183 21.75 -8.51 -10.35
C ASP A 183 20.87 -7.26 -10.10
N LEU A 184 20.82 -6.32 -11.05
CA LEU A 184 19.91 -5.17 -10.97
C LEU A 184 18.44 -5.60 -10.99
N LEU A 185 18.06 -6.59 -11.82
CA LEU A 185 16.71 -7.14 -11.86
C LEU A 185 16.34 -7.88 -10.56
N GLN A 186 17.28 -8.61 -9.98
CA GLN A 186 17.10 -9.23 -8.68
C GLN A 186 16.86 -8.17 -7.60
N MET A 187 17.66 -7.10 -7.59
CA MET A 187 17.49 -5.97 -6.68
C MET A 187 16.15 -5.24 -6.90
N LEU A 188 15.71 -5.09 -8.14
CA LEU A 188 14.40 -4.52 -8.49
C LEU A 188 13.24 -5.37 -7.96
N THR A 189 13.41 -6.68 -7.88
CA THR A 189 12.40 -7.58 -7.31
C THR A 189 12.21 -7.30 -5.82
N VAL A 190 13.31 -7.17 -5.07
CA VAL A 190 13.29 -6.78 -3.65
C VAL A 190 12.67 -5.39 -3.46
N PHE A 191 13.07 -4.43 -4.29
CA PHE A 191 12.52 -3.09 -4.25
C PHE A 191 11.02 -3.06 -4.52
N LYS A 192 10.52 -3.83 -5.50
CA LYS A 192 9.09 -3.92 -5.82
C LYS A 192 8.27 -4.55 -4.69
N GLU A 193 8.81 -5.59 -4.03
CA GLU A 193 8.18 -6.14 -2.81
C GLU A 193 8.07 -5.04 -1.75
N LEU A 194 9.17 -4.36 -1.41
CA LEU A 194 9.18 -3.26 -0.45
C LEU A 194 8.15 -2.18 -0.81
N LYS A 195 8.14 -1.71 -2.06
CA LYS A 195 7.19 -0.72 -2.59
C LYS A 195 5.74 -1.15 -2.38
N GLY A 196 5.45 -2.45 -2.53
CA GLY A 196 4.14 -3.03 -2.25
C GLY A 196 3.61 -2.69 -0.86
N HIS A 197 4.50 -2.60 0.13
CA HIS A 197 4.19 -2.37 1.55
C HIS A 197 4.32 -0.90 2.00
N LEU A 198 4.64 0.03 1.09
CA LEU A 198 4.60 1.45 1.40
C LEU A 198 3.15 1.95 1.44
N MET A 199 2.82 2.80 2.42
CA MET A 199 1.46 3.33 2.63
C MET A 199 0.89 4.02 1.38
N LEU A 200 1.65 4.98 0.84
CA LEU A 200 1.45 5.54 -0.48
C LEU A 200 2.81 5.73 -1.14
N ASP A 201 2.82 5.73 -2.47
CA ASP A 201 4.03 5.89 -3.25
C ASP A 201 4.48 7.36 -3.35
N ASP A 202 3.88 8.27 -2.59
CA ASP A 202 4.32 9.67 -2.50
C ASP A 202 5.23 9.92 -1.28
N LYS A 203 5.81 11.11 -1.23
CA LYS A 203 6.67 11.53 -0.12
C LYS A 203 6.00 11.35 1.26
N LYS A 204 4.72 11.69 1.39
CA LYS A 204 4.01 11.62 2.68
C LYS A 204 3.76 10.18 3.10
N GLY A 205 3.41 9.31 2.15
CA GLY A 205 3.23 7.87 2.39
C GLY A 205 4.51 7.20 2.87
N ILE A 206 5.65 7.57 2.30
CA ILE A 206 6.95 7.05 2.73
C ILE A 206 7.30 7.56 4.14
N GLU A 207 7.10 8.85 4.41
CA GLU A 207 7.32 9.43 5.74
C GLU A 207 6.41 8.80 6.80
N ALA A 208 5.15 8.53 6.46
CA ALA A 208 4.18 7.83 7.31
C ALA A 208 4.58 6.36 7.55
N THR A 209 5.10 5.68 6.53
CA THR A 209 5.65 4.32 6.65
C THR A 209 6.82 4.30 7.64
N ILE A 210 7.75 5.24 7.52
CA ILE A 210 8.89 5.37 8.45
C ILE A 210 8.38 5.57 9.87
N ASP A 211 7.43 6.49 10.08
CA ASP A 211 6.89 6.76 11.41
C ASP A 211 6.18 5.54 12.00
N PHE A 212 5.45 4.80 11.19
CA PHE A 212 4.77 3.58 11.60
C PHE A 212 5.77 2.53 12.11
N ILE A 213 6.85 2.29 11.35
CA ILE A 213 7.91 1.35 11.73
C ILE A 213 8.58 1.79 13.04
N ILE A 214 8.91 3.08 13.17
CA ILE A 214 9.59 3.61 14.36
C ILE A 214 8.70 3.56 15.61
N ASN A 215 7.38 3.65 15.45
CA ASN A 215 6.41 3.50 16.53
C ASN A 215 6.07 2.02 16.82
N ASN A 216 6.92 1.08 16.39
CA ASN A 216 6.81 -0.37 16.60
C ASN A 216 5.59 -1.02 15.94
N GLY A 217 5.09 -0.45 14.84
CA GLY A 217 4.10 -1.12 14.01
C GLY A 217 4.66 -2.41 13.40
N THR A 218 3.81 -3.43 13.25
CA THR A 218 4.21 -4.72 12.68
C THR A 218 4.12 -4.73 11.16
N PHE A 219 4.81 -5.66 10.51
CA PHE A 219 4.79 -5.76 9.05
C PHE A 219 3.40 -6.09 8.48
N ASN A 220 2.63 -6.93 9.17
CA ASN A 220 1.27 -7.27 8.73
C ASN A 220 0.34 -6.06 8.82
N GLU A 221 0.39 -5.31 9.93
CA GLU A 221 -0.41 -4.08 10.07
C GLU A 221 -0.01 -3.02 9.03
N LEU A 222 1.29 -2.87 8.75
CA LEU A 222 1.77 -1.97 7.69
C LEU A 222 1.21 -2.39 6.33
N SER A 223 1.28 -3.68 6.03
CA SER A 223 0.83 -4.25 4.74
C SER A 223 -0.67 -4.05 4.52
N GLU A 224 -1.49 -4.32 5.54
CA GLU A 224 -2.94 -4.09 5.47
C GLU A 224 -3.25 -2.60 5.33
N LYS A 225 -2.57 -1.74 6.10
CA LYS A 225 -2.76 -0.28 6.00
C LYS A 225 -2.37 0.26 4.61
N ALA A 226 -1.23 -0.17 4.07
CA ALA A 226 -0.79 0.20 2.73
C ALA A 226 -1.78 -0.26 1.65
N LYS A 227 -2.32 -1.47 1.79
CA LYS A 227 -3.34 -1.98 0.89
C LYS A 227 -4.61 -1.13 0.95
N SER A 228 -5.11 -0.83 2.14
CA SER A 228 -6.31 0.00 2.35
C SER A 228 -6.15 1.40 1.77
N GLU A 229 -5.02 2.09 2.02
CA GLU A 229 -4.75 3.44 1.50
C GLU A 229 -4.68 3.47 -0.04
N LYS A 230 -4.02 2.47 -0.66
CA LYS A 230 -3.96 2.35 -2.12
C LYS A 230 -5.34 2.12 -2.73
N ILE A 231 -6.16 1.25 -2.11
CA ILE A 231 -7.55 1.04 -2.54
C ILE A 231 -8.34 2.34 -2.44
N PHE A 232 -8.23 3.06 -1.32
CA PHE A 232 -8.93 4.33 -1.12
C PHE A 232 -8.61 5.35 -2.23
N GLU A 233 -7.34 5.56 -2.56
CA GLU A 233 -6.94 6.52 -3.61
C GLU A 233 -7.38 6.09 -5.03
N ILE A 234 -7.50 4.78 -5.29
CA ILE A 234 -8.09 4.27 -6.53
C ILE A 234 -9.59 4.56 -6.57
N GLU A 235 -10.33 4.20 -5.52
CA GLU A 235 -11.79 4.34 -5.48
C GLU A 235 -12.25 5.81 -5.43
N LYS A 236 -11.43 6.69 -4.85
CA LYS A 236 -11.64 8.15 -4.88
C LYS A 236 -11.72 8.73 -6.30
N LYS A 237 -11.11 8.08 -7.29
CA LYS A 237 -11.18 8.50 -8.70
C LYS A 237 -12.42 7.98 -9.42
N ARG A 238 -13.16 7.05 -8.81
CA ARG A 238 -14.34 6.41 -9.38
C ARG A 238 -15.60 7.06 -8.84
N LYS A 239 -16.63 7.14 -9.70
CA LYS A 239 -17.90 7.75 -9.35
C LYS A 239 -18.95 6.67 -9.10
N LEU A 240 -19.52 6.67 -7.90
CA LEU A 240 -20.69 5.87 -7.56
C LEU A 240 -21.96 6.69 -7.82
N VAL A 241 -22.89 6.14 -8.61
CA VAL A 241 -24.13 6.84 -8.97
C VAL A 241 -25.34 6.06 -8.46
N LEU A 242 -26.32 6.77 -7.88
CA LEU A 242 -27.58 6.17 -7.48
C LEU A 242 -28.30 5.61 -8.71
N GLY A 243 -28.60 4.31 -8.70
CA GLY A 243 -29.32 3.63 -9.77
C GLY A 243 -30.76 4.12 -9.86
N LYS A 244 -31.26 4.31 -11.08
CA LYS A 244 -32.68 4.64 -11.30
C LYS A 244 -33.56 3.48 -10.85
N GLU A 245 -34.67 3.75 -10.19
CA GLU A 245 -35.74 2.75 -10.04
C GLU A 245 -36.22 2.32 -11.42
N GLU A 246 -36.10 1.02 -11.71
CA GLU A 246 -36.75 0.50 -12.90
C GLU A 246 -38.24 0.40 -12.57
N THR A 247 -39.06 1.20 -13.26
CA THR A 247 -40.51 1.07 -13.24
C THR A 247 -40.87 -0.34 -13.72
N HIS A 248 -40.97 -1.30 -12.79
CA HIS A 248 -41.44 -2.62 -13.12
C HIS A 248 -42.93 -2.51 -13.47
N SER A 249 -43.23 -2.76 -14.75
CA SER A 249 -44.58 -3.07 -15.19
C SER A 249 -45.14 -4.15 -14.27
N ARG A 250 -46.35 -3.92 -13.72
CA ARG A 250 -47.04 -4.77 -12.72
C ARG A 250 -47.28 -6.24 -13.11
N ASN A 251 -46.73 -6.73 -14.23
CA ASN A 251 -47.00 -8.05 -14.79
C ASN A 251 -45.75 -8.90 -15.04
N SER A 252 -44.80 -8.92 -14.13
CA SER A 252 -43.82 -10.01 -14.05
C SER A 252 -43.87 -10.62 -12.67
N VAL A 253 -44.76 -11.61 -12.51
CA VAL A 253 -44.62 -12.63 -11.48
C VAL A 253 -43.18 -13.13 -11.59
N VAL A 254 -42.35 -12.84 -10.59
CA VAL A 254 -41.02 -13.43 -10.45
C VAL A 254 -41.27 -14.94 -10.44
N LYS A 255 -40.93 -15.62 -11.53
CA LYS A 255 -40.95 -17.09 -11.55
C LYS A 255 -40.10 -17.53 -10.36
N GLU A 256 -40.61 -18.48 -9.59
CA GLU A 256 -39.82 -19.24 -8.60
C GLU A 256 -38.69 -19.97 -9.35
N GLU A 257 -37.63 -19.27 -9.71
CA GLU A 257 -36.36 -19.90 -9.99
C GLU A 257 -35.84 -20.36 -8.64
N LYS A 258 -35.87 -21.69 -8.44
CA LYS A 258 -35.22 -22.32 -7.28
C LYS A 258 -33.81 -21.76 -7.19
N ALA A 259 -33.56 -20.97 -6.14
CA ALA A 259 -32.23 -20.46 -5.85
C ALA A 259 -31.26 -21.65 -5.89
N PRO A 260 -30.17 -21.59 -6.69
CA PRO A 260 -29.23 -22.69 -6.79
C PRO A 260 -28.74 -23.06 -5.38
N TYR A 261 -28.63 -24.37 -5.12
CA TYR A 261 -28.19 -24.88 -3.82
C TYR A 261 -26.70 -24.56 -3.65
N ILE A 262 -26.40 -23.38 -3.10
CA ILE A 262 -25.03 -22.94 -2.81
C ILE A 262 -24.55 -23.76 -1.60
N THR A 263 -23.39 -24.38 -1.69
CA THR A 263 -22.89 -25.24 -0.61
C THR A 263 -22.18 -24.42 0.47
N LYS A 264 -22.14 -24.88 1.72
CA LYS A 264 -21.41 -24.25 2.86
C LYS A 264 -19.95 -23.88 2.52
N ARG A 265 -19.33 -24.65 1.62
CA ARG A 265 -17.97 -24.44 1.13
C ARG A 265 -17.88 -23.27 0.15
N ASP A 266 -18.93 -23.02 -0.63
CA ASP A 266 -19.03 -21.86 -1.54
C ASP A 266 -19.33 -20.58 -0.77
N TYR A 267 -20.10 -20.64 0.32
CA TYR A 267 -20.34 -19.51 1.24
C TYR A 267 -19.08 -19.01 1.93
N ALA A 268 -18.34 -19.92 2.58
CA ALA A 268 -17.09 -19.56 3.23
C ALA A 268 -16.08 -19.06 2.18
N LYS A 269 -16.06 -19.67 0.99
CA LYS A 269 -15.22 -19.19 -0.11
C LYS A 269 -15.65 -17.82 -0.62
N GLU A 270 -16.92 -17.50 -0.81
CA GLU A 270 -17.38 -16.17 -1.25
C GLU A 270 -17.16 -15.09 -0.18
N ALA A 271 -17.38 -15.41 1.09
CA ALA A 271 -17.14 -14.51 2.23
C ALA A 271 -15.64 -14.22 2.44
N ILE A 272 -14.78 -15.23 2.24
CA ILE A 272 -13.31 -15.08 2.32
C ILE A 272 -12.73 -14.45 1.05
N ARG A 273 -13.31 -14.72 -0.13
CA ARG A 273 -12.79 -14.27 -1.44
C ARG A 273 -13.10 -12.80 -1.77
N ASN A 274 -13.95 -12.14 -1.00
CA ASN A 274 -14.41 -10.78 -1.29
C ASN A 274 -14.05 -9.72 -0.23
N THR A 275 -13.08 -9.94 0.67
CA THR A 275 -12.68 -8.91 1.65
C THR A 275 -12.21 -7.62 0.97
N GLU A 276 -11.37 -7.73 -0.06
CA GLU A 276 -10.88 -6.57 -0.81
C GLU A 276 -12.00 -5.87 -1.58
N LYS A 277 -12.91 -6.65 -2.17
CA LYS A 277 -14.08 -6.12 -2.91
C LYS A 277 -15.11 -5.46 -2.00
N GLY A 278 -15.28 -6.00 -0.79
CA GLY A 278 -16.07 -5.38 0.28
C GLY A 278 -15.50 -3.99 0.58
N LEU A 279 -14.21 -3.94 0.94
CA LEU A 279 -13.49 -2.71 1.25
C LEU A 279 -13.54 -1.68 0.11
N GLN A 280 -13.36 -2.11 -1.14
CA GLN A 280 -13.51 -1.26 -2.32
C GLN A 280 -14.91 -0.62 -2.41
N GLY A 281 -15.96 -1.39 -2.16
CA GLY A 281 -17.32 -0.88 -2.13
C GLY A 281 -17.58 0.05 -0.95
N GLU A 282 -17.02 -0.24 0.22
CA GLU A 282 -17.10 0.62 1.40
C GLU A 282 -16.53 2.01 1.11
N TYR A 283 -15.34 2.10 0.50
CA TYR A 283 -14.76 3.38 0.11
C TYR A 283 -15.57 4.12 -0.97
N LEU A 284 -16.16 3.41 -1.94
CA LEU A 284 -17.09 4.02 -2.91
C LEU A 284 -18.32 4.64 -2.21
N VAL A 285 -18.88 3.96 -1.20
CA VAL A 285 -20.01 4.46 -0.41
C VAL A 285 -19.60 5.66 0.44
N ILE A 286 -18.44 5.63 1.10
CA ILE A 286 -17.91 6.78 1.85
C ILE A 286 -17.78 8.01 0.95
N ASN A 287 -17.24 7.85 -0.26
CA ASN A 287 -17.10 8.95 -1.21
C ASN A 287 -18.45 9.49 -1.68
N TYR A 288 -19.41 8.60 -1.97
CA TYR A 288 -20.79 8.98 -2.29
C TYR A 288 -21.44 9.76 -1.14
N GLU A 289 -21.30 9.30 0.10
CA GLU A 289 -21.87 9.95 1.27
C GLU A 289 -21.23 11.31 1.53
N ARG A 290 -19.90 11.44 1.39
CA ARG A 290 -19.23 12.75 1.44
C ARG A 290 -19.82 13.71 0.41
N GLU A 291 -19.97 13.27 -0.84
CA GLU A 291 -20.60 14.09 -1.88
C GLU A 291 -22.06 14.44 -1.57
N ARG A 292 -22.82 13.51 -0.98
CA ARG A 292 -24.23 13.73 -0.59
C ARG A 292 -24.31 14.79 0.51
N LEU A 293 -23.53 14.66 1.58
CA LEU A 293 -23.53 15.60 2.70
C LEU A 293 -23.05 16.99 2.30
N MET A 294 -22.06 17.07 1.41
CA MET A 294 -21.50 18.34 0.93
C MET A 294 -22.48 19.17 0.09
N LYS A 295 -23.50 18.54 -0.51
CA LYS A 295 -24.52 19.23 -1.32
C LYS A 295 -25.57 19.96 -0.49
N ASN A 296 -25.67 19.68 0.80
CA ASN A 296 -26.67 20.28 1.68
C ASN A 296 -26.00 21.12 2.77
N THR A 297 -26.48 22.36 2.96
CA THR A 297 -25.89 23.34 3.89
C THR A 297 -25.92 22.91 5.34
N ILE A 298 -26.89 22.09 5.75
CA ILE A 298 -27.07 21.62 7.13
C ILE A 298 -26.10 20.48 7.45
N THR A 299 -25.94 19.54 6.53
CA THR A 299 -25.11 18.35 6.73
C THR A 299 -23.65 18.54 6.32
N LYS A 300 -23.31 19.63 5.61
CA LYS A 300 -21.97 19.85 5.06
C LYS A 300 -20.84 19.70 6.09
N SER A 301 -21.04 20.19 7.32
CA SER A 301 -20.04 20.13 8.40
C SER A 301 -19.83 18.71 8.97
N TYR A 302 -20.64 17.74 8.55
CA TYR A 302 -20.56 16.34 8.94
C TYR A 302 -19.87 15.46 7.89
N ALA A 303 -19.56 15.98 6.70
CA ALA A 303 -18.87 15.21 5.65
C ALA A 303 -17.49 14.69 6.12
N ASP A 304 -16.78 15.46 6.94
CA ASP A 304 -15.49 15.08 7.52
C ASP A 304 -15.63 14.22 8.79
N LYS A 305 -16.87 13.98 9.27
CA LYS A 305 -17.17 13.17 10.46
C LYS A 305 -17.58 11.73 10.11
N ILE A 306 -17.74 11.39 8.83
CA ILE A 306 -18.04 10.02 8.40
C ILE A 306 -16.96 9.09 8.96
N THR A 307 -17.39 8.01 9.62
CA THR A 307 -16.51 7.04 10.27
C THR A 307 -16.63 5.68 9.60
N HIS A 308 -15.50 5.09 9.26
CA HIS A 308 -15.39 3.73 8.73
C HIS A 308 -15.11 2.78 9.90
N VAL A 309 -16.13 2.07 10.36
CA VAL A 309 -16.05 1.27 11.60
C VAL A 309 -15.58 -0.17 11.37
N SER A 310 -15.65 -0.71 10.15
CA SER A 310 -15.16 -2.05 9.84
C SER A 310 -13.64 -2.19 10.05
N GLU A 311 -12.87 -1.09 9.99
CA GLU A 311 -11.43 -1.07 10.31
C GLU A 311 -11.12 -1.30 11.81
N SER A 312 -12.09 -1.12 12.71
CA SER A 312 -11.87 -1.25 14.16
C SER A 312 -11.96 -2.68 14.72
N GLY A 313 -12.47 -3.64 13.94
CA GLY A 313 -12.52 -5.07 14.32
C GLY A 313 -13.58 -5.47 15.38
N ASP A 314 -14.32 -4.51 15.94
CA ASP A 314 -15.19 -4.73 17.11
C ASP A 314 -16.58 -5.32 16.81
N GLY A 315 -16.87 -5.71 15.57
CA GLY A 315 -18.14 -6.37 15.23
C GLY A 315 -19.38 -5.49 15.49
N HIS A 316 -19.34 -4.23 15.07
CA HIS A 316 -20.43 -3.26 15.24
C HIS A 316 -21.73 -3.63 14.50
N GLY A 317 -21.66 -4.49 13.49
CA GLY A 317 -22.80 -4.93 12.68
C GLY A 317 -23.20 -3.96 11.57
N TYR A 318 -22.35 -2.99 11.25
CA TYR A 318 -22.40 -2.09 10.10
C TYR A 318 -20.97 -1.63 9.76
N ASP A 319 -20.76 -1.11 8.55
CA ASP A 319 -19.44 -0.72 8.04
C ASP A 319 -19.15 0.78 8.22
N ILE A 320 -20.17 1.63 8.10
CA ILE A 320 -20.00 3.10 8.04
C ILE A 320 -21.01 3.79 8.95
N ILE A 321 -20.56 4.82 9.68
CA ILE A 321 -21.42 5.82 10.30
C ILE A 321 -21.42 7.06 9.40
N SER A 322 -22.59 7.44 8.91
CA SER A 322 -22.83 8.68 8.17
C SER A 322 -23.92 9.48 8.88
N TYR A 323 -24.39 10.55 8.25
CA TYR A 323 -25.32 11.49 8.85
C TYR A 323 -26.49 11.79 7.93
N ASP A 324 -27.68 12.06 8.44
CA ASP A 324 -28.78 12.57 7.62
C ASP A 324 -29.57 13.65 8.34
N ILE A 325 -30.42 14.36 7.62
CA ILE A 325 -31.35 15.30 8.23
C ILE A 325 -32.42 14.51 8.99
N ASN A 326 -32.71 14.94 10.22
CA ASN A 326 -33.81 14.37 10.98
C ASN A 326 -35.14 14.64 10.24
N PRO A 327 -35.90 13.60 9.83
CA PRO A 327 -37.16 13.79 9.12
C PRO A 327 -38.20 14.55 9.95
N ASP A 328 -38.14 14.45 11.28
CA ASP A 328 -39.06 15.12 12.20
C ASP A 328 -38.61 16.54 12.59
N ALA A 329 -37.34 16.88 12.33
CA ALA A 329 -36.75 18.17 12.69
C ALA A 329 -35.69 18.58 11.66
N SER A 330 -36.10 19.28 10.59
CA SER A 330 -35.25 19.56 9.42
C SER A 330 -33.95 20.34 9.68
N ASN A 331 -33.76 20.91 10.87
CA ASN A 331 -32.54 21.62 11.30
C ASN A 331 -31.60 20.75 12.14
N GLU A 332 -32.01 19.52 12.46
CA GLU A 332 -31.22 18.56 13.23
C GLU A 332 -30.60 17.52 12.29
N VAL A 333 -29.44 17.03 12.70
CA VAL A 333 -28.69 16.00 11.98
C VAL A 333 -28.60 14.77 12.87
N ILE A 334 -28.96 13.62 12.33
CA ILE A 334 -28.94 12.31 13.00
C ILE A 334 -27.86 11.42 12.39
N GLU A 335 -27.40 10.44 13.15
CA GLU A 335 -26.52 9.38 12.63
C GLU A 335 -27.34 8.34 11.86
N ILE A 336 -26.77 7.86 10.76
CA ILE A 336 -27.24 6.66 10.06
C ILE A 336 -26.12 5.62 10.03
N TYR A 337 -26.52 4.35 10.10
CA TYR A 337 -25.62 3.21 10.19
C TYR A 337 -25.73 2.43 8.89
N ILE A 338 -24.65 2.36 8.13
CA ILE A 338 -24.65 1.84 6.75
C ILE A 338 -23.89 0.52 6.70
N GLU A 339 -24.56 -0.51 6.22
CA GLU A 339 -23.98 -1.81 5.82
C GLU A 339 -23.80 -1.84 4.30
N VAL A 340 -22.61 -2.18 3.82
CA VAL A 340 -22.25 -2.16 2.40
C VAL A 340 -22.20 -3.56 1.84
N LYS A 341 -22.91 -3.80 0.73
CA LYS A 341 -22.96 -5.11 0.07
C LYS A 341 -22.58 -4.97 -1.40
N THR A 342 -21.35 -5.35 -1.74
CA THR A 342 -20.76 -5.17 -3.07
C THR A 342 -20.90 -6.42 -3.95
N THR A 343 -21.32 -6.24 -5.21
CA THR A 343 -21.39 -7.31 -6.21
C THR A 343 -20.95 -6.84 -7.60
N THR A 344 -20.46 -7.78 -8.40
CA THR A 344 -20.25 -7.59 -9.85
C THR A 344 -21.48 -7.93 -10.68
N GLY A 345 -22.47 -8.57 -10.06
CA GLY A 345 -23.75 -8.88 -10.69
C GLY A 345 -24.68 -7.67 -10.73
N ASN A 346 -25.93 -7.96 -11.07
CA ASN A 346 -26.98 -6.96 -11.21
C ASN A 346 -27.49 -6.42 -9.85
N ARG A 347 -28.38 -5.43 -9.95
CA ARG A 347 -29.02 -4.70 -8.85
C ARG A 347 -29.71 -5.59 -7.80
N ASP A 348 -30.33 -6.68 -8.24
CA ASP A 348 -31.20 -7.52 -7.39
C ASP A 348 -30.58 -8.88 -7.08
N ALA A 349 -29.28 -9.03 -7.34
CA ALA A 349 -28.53 -10.22 -6.93
C ALA A 349 -28.71 -10.43 -5.41
N PRO A 350 -28.86 -11.67 -4.94
CA PRO A 350 -28.91 -11.97 -3.51
C PRO A 350 -27.66 -11.45 -2.78
N PHE A 351 -27.82 -11.16 -1.49
CA PHE A 351 -26.72 -10.81 -0.60
C PHE A 351 -26.97 -11.41 0.78
N TYR A 352 -25.92 -11.50 1.57
CA TYR A 352 -25.94 -12.17 2.86
C TYR A 352 -25.69 -11.17 3.98
N LEU A 353 -26.39 -11.38 5.09
CA LEU A 353 -26.18 -10.66 6.34
C LEU A 353 -25.72 -11.64 7.41
N SER A 354 -24.78 -11.21 8.25
CA SER A 354 -24.46 -11.96 9.46
C SER A 354 -25.59 -11.86 10.50
N ASP A 355 -25.63 -12.78 11.46
CA ASP A 355 -26.58 -12.71 12.57
C ASP A 355 -26.45 -11.39 13.35
N ASN A 356 -25.23 -10.88 13.46
CA ASN A 356 -24.94 -9.63 14.14
C ASN A 356 -25.48 -8.43 13.35
N GLU A 357 -25.19 -8.33 12.05
CA GLU A 357 -25.75 -7.30 11.16
C GLU A 357 -27.28 -7.29 11.22
N LEU A 358 -27.90 -8.47 11.13
CA LEU A 358 -29.36 -8.60 11.17
C LEU A 358 -29.94 -8.14 12.52
N ASN A 359 -29.28 -8.47 13.64
CA ASN A 359 -29.72 -8.04 14.97
C ASN A 359 -29.55 -6.53 15.16
N VAL A 360 -28.43 -5.95 14.72
CA VAL A 360 -28.18 -4.52 14.80
C VAL A 360 -29.16 -3.75 13.92
N ALA A 361 -29.47 -4.26 12.72
CA ALA A 361 -30.51 -3.70 11.86
C ALA A 361 -31.88 -3.64 12.55
N ARG A 362 -32.27 -4.69 13.30
CA ARG A 362 -33.51 -4.68 14.09
C ARG A 362 -33.51 -3.62 15.18
N ILE A 363 -32.38 -3.44 15.87
CA ILE A 363 -32.24 -2.50 16.99
C ILE A 363 -32.26 -1.05 16.49
N LYS A 364 -31.54 -0.78 15.40
CA LYS A 364 -31.39 0.58 14.83
C LYS A 364 -32.57 0.99 13.95
N GLY A 365 -33.35 0.04 13.44
CA GLY A 365 -34.57 0.33 12.67
C GLY A 365 -34.28 1.15 11.41
N GLU A 366 -35.04 2.22 11.21
CA GLU A 366 -34.94 3.11 10.03
C GLU A 366 -33.60 3.85 9.93
N LEU A 367 -32.82 3.92 11.01
CA LEU A 367 -31.46 4.47 11.00
C LEU A 367 -30.44 3.51 10.37
N TYR A 368 -30.78 2.24 10.19
CA TYR A 368 -29.93 1.24 9.56
C TYR A 368 -30.23 1.14 8.07
N LYS A 369 -29.21 1.35 7.24
CA LYS A 369 -29.33 1.38 5.78
C LYS A 369 -28.46 0.30 5.17
N ILE A 370 -28.94 -0.34 4.11
CA ILE A 370 -28.09 -1.21 3.28
C ILE A 370 -27.78 -0.51 1.97
N TYR A 371 -26.49 -0.33 1.70
CA TYR A 371 -25.98 0.27 0.48
C TYR A 371 -25.47 -0.86 -0.43
N ARG A 372 -26.25 -1.17 -1.46
CA ARG A 372 -25.92 -2.19 -2.47
C ARG A 372 -25.12 -1.58 -3.61
N VAL A 373 -23.83 -1.88 -3.66
CA VAL A 373 -22.96 -1.51 -4.79
C VAL A 373 -23.00 -2.65 -5.81
N TYR A 374 -23.50 -2.40 -7.01
CA TYR A 374 -23.62 -3.38 -8.09
C TYR A 374 -22.94 -2.89 -9.37
N ASP A 375 -22.83 -3.77 -10.38
CA ASP A 375 -22.06 -3.52 -11.61
C ASP A 375 -20.58 -3.13 -11.32
N TYR A 376 -20.01 -3.57 -10.18
CA TYR A 376 -18.77 -3.03 -9.61
C TYR A 376 -17.58 -2.98 -10.58
N ASN A 377 -17.35 -3.99 -11.43
CA ASN A 377 -16.19 -3.98 -12.36
C ASN A 377 -16.37 -3.03 -13.56
N THR A 378 -17.53 -2.39 -13.70
CA THR A 378 -17.84 -1.49 -14.83
C THR A 378 -18.08 -0.06 -14.32
N ALA A 379 -19.29 0.47 -14.50
CA ALA A 379 -19.73 1.72 -13.89
C ALA A 379 -20.52 1.39 -12.62
N PRO A 380 -19.91 1.46 -11.42
CA PRO A 380 -20.55 1.03 -10.19
C PRO A 380 -21.77 1.91 -9.91
N LYS A 381 -22.87 1.25 -9.50
CA LYS A 381 -24.12 1.91 -9.16
C LYS A 381 -24.56 1.52 -7.75
N LEU A 382 -25.35 2.38 -7.15
CA LEU A 382 -25.85 2.22 -5.79
C LEU A 382 -27.37 1.98 -5.78
N LYS A 383 -27.82 0.99 -5.01
CA LYS A 383 -29.21 0.86 -4.55
C LYS A 383 -29.20 1.02 -3.03
N ILE A 384 -30.00 1.95 -2.51
CA ILE A 384 -30.17 2.14 -1.07
C ILE A 384 -31.42 1.37 -0.65
N ILE A 385 -31.32 0.62 0.44
CA ILE A 385 -32.45 -0.05 1.09
C ILE A 385 -32.62 0.62 2.45
N ASP A 386 -33.71 1.39 2.56
CA ASP A 386 -34.00 2.20 3.74
C ASP A 386 -34.62 1.43 4.90
N ASN A 387 -35.25 0.30 4.60
CA ASN A 387 -35.85 -0.60 5.57
C ASN A 387 -35.65 -2.06 5.11
N LEU A 388 -34.81 -2.80 5.84
CA LEU A 388 -34.54 -4.20 5.57
C LEU A 388 -35.78 -5.10 5.76
N PHE A 389 -36.73 -4.68 6.60
CA PHE A 389 -37.91 -5.46 6.99
C PHE A 389 -39.18 -5.03 6.26
N ASP A 390 -39.04 -4.32 5.14
CA ASP A 390 -40.15 -4.02 4.23
C ASP A 390 -40.63 -5.27 3.48
N GLU A 391 -41.90 -5.27 3.04
CA GLU A 391 -42.57 -6.40 2.37
C GLU A 391 -41.95 -6.75 1.00
N THR A 392 -41.03 -5.91 0.51
CA THR A 392 -40.35 -6.07 -0.78
C THR A 392 -39.13 -6.99 -0.74
N LEU A 393 -38.69 -7.44 0.45
CA LEU A 393 -37.51 -8.28 0.64
C LEU A 393 -37.83 -9.59 1.35
N GLU A 394 -37.27 -10.69 0.85
CA GLU A 394 -37.39 -12.01 1.47
C GLU A 394 -36.09 -12.35 2.22
N ILE A 395 -36.19 -12.54 3.54
CA ILE A 395 -35.07 -12.93 4.40
C ILE A 395 -35.19 -14.42 4.74
N LYS A 396 -34.25 -15.23 4.26
CA LYS A 396 -34.19 -16.68 4.54
C LYS A 396 -32.95 -17.01 5.38
N PRO A 397 -33.10 -17.72 6.52
CA PRO A 397 -31.95 -18.23 7.26
C PRO A 397 -31.23 -19.30 6.43
N ILE A 398 -29.91 -19.14 6.27
CA ILE A 398 -29.08 -20.06 5.49
C ILE A 398 -28.17 -20.94 6.36
N ASN A 399 -27.92 -20.56 7.62
CA ASN A 399 -27.08 -21.29 8.56
C ASN A 399 -27.63 -21.16 9.99
N TYR A 400 -27.38 -22.17 10.82
CA TYR A 400 -27.72 -22.17 12.24
C TYR A 400 -26.51 -22.56 13.08
N ILE A 401 -26.29 -21.86 14.20
CA ILE A 401 -25.29 -22.25 15.20
C ILE A 401 -25.98 -23.06 16.29
N VAL A 402 -25.55 -24.31 16.48
CA VAL A 402 -26.01 -25.15 17.59
C VAL A 402 -25.03 -25.03 18.75
N LYS A 403 -25.50 -24.55 19.90
CA LYS A 403 -24.72 -24.49 21.14
C LYS A 403 -25.18 -25.57 22.10
N GLY A 404 -24.24 -26.30 22.69
CA GLY A 404 -24.52 -27.21 23.80
C GLY A 404 -24.84 -26.41 25.06
N VAL A 405 -25.97 -26.69 25.70
CA VAL A 405 -26.30 -26.10 27.01
C VAL A 405 -25.64 -26.97 28.08
N ASN A 406 -24.84 -26.37 28.96
CA ASN A 406 -24.27 -27.09 30.10
C ASN A 406 -25.39 -27.47 31.07
N GLN A 407 -25.75 -28.76 31.11
CA GLN A 407 -26.87 -29.25 31.91
C GLN A 407 -26.61 -29.21 33.43
N ASN A 408 -25.37 -28.94 33.85
CA ASN A 408 -24.96 -28.89 35.25
C ASN A 408 -25.08 -27.49 35.88
N ASP A 409 -25.39 -26.45 35.10
CA ASP A 409 -25.57 -25.11 35.61
C ASP A 409 -27.05 -24.84 35.94
N LYS A 410 -27.35 -24.68 37.24
CA LYS A 410 -28.72 -24.46 37.74
C LYS A 410 -29.30 -23.12 37.29
N HIS A 411 -28.48 -22.16 36.86
CA HIS A 411 -28.96 -20.86 36.38
C HIS A 411 -29.53 -20.90 34.95
N THR A 412 -29.07 -21.81 34.09
CA THR A 412 -29.47 -21.86 32.68
C THR A 412 -30.83 -22.53 32.44
N LYS A 413 -31.34 -23.31 33.41
CA LYS A 413 -32.64 -24.01 33.30
C LYS A 413 -33.86 -23.08 33.21
N ASN A 414 -33.74 -21.82 33.65
CA ASN A 414 -34.87 -20.88 33.69
C ASN A 414 -34.90 -19.86 32.54
N GLN A 415 -33.99 -19.94 31.56
CA GLN A 415 -33.92 -18.97 30.45
C GLN A 415 -34.29 -19.54 29.07
N LEU A 416 -34.74 -20.79 28.97
CA LEU A 416 -35.22 -21.34 27.69
C LEU A 416 -36.64 -20.81 27.39
N PRO A 417 -36.85 -20.00 26.34
CA PRO A 417 -38.19 -19.60 25.94
C PRO A 417 -38.99 -20.84 25.52
N LYS A 418 -40.14 -21.06 26.18
CA LYS A 418 -41.13 -22.06 25.79
C LYS A 418 -41.87 -21.59 24.55
N ASN A 419 -41.26 -21.76 23.39
CA ASN A 419 -41.87 -21.94 22.07
C ASN A 419 -40.93 -21.38 21.01
N THR A 420 -40.30 -22.26 20.23
CA THR A 420 -39.86 -21.93 18.89
C THR A 420 -39.83 -23.24 18.10
N LEU A 421 -40.87 -23.42 17.28
CA LEU A 421 -40.86 -24.29 16.11
C LEU A 421 -40.48 -23.42 14.91
#